data_AF-C2FYL3-F1
#
_entry.id   AF-C2FYL3-F1
#
_cell.length_a   1.000
_cell.length_b   1.000
_cell.length_c   1.000
_cell.angle_alpha   90.00
_cell.angle_beta   90.00
_cell.angle_gamma   90.00
#
_symmetry.space_group_name_H-M   'P 1'
#
loop_
_entity.id
_entity.type
_entity.pdbx_description
1 polymer ?
#
loop_
_entity_poly.entity_id
_entity_poly.type
_entity_poly.pdbx_seq_one_letter_code
_entity_poly.pdbx_strand_id
1 'polypeptide(L)'
;MKSLYIYIQITLLSVLAFSIGCKNEEIFSNNVFNAVPKVENLLIKSTLISDERKLQASIARPETRDVNITYHVDASLVEKYNAAYYDKAIMLPKENYRLPQASAQIPAGSVKSNDVTIYFDKINELDRDQIYVLPVTIASADIDILQSARTTYYVLKGAALINVVADLEENYLHINQWANAGVVNNLSEITMETLIRARNYDRMISSVMGIEGRFLIRLGDAGFPSNQVQVATNSGNFPGGDSNKGLPSNEWVHIAVTYSRTSRAIKIYVNGKVQSEGTLSLAPISLGVNGQDGFYIGRSYADDRFFAGEFAECRIWNVVRTEEEIAGNPYEVDPKSTGLVAYWKCNEGAGNTVQDYTGNGNNLTAKAGKDIKWTPVSLPAKK
;
A
#
# COMPACT_ATOMS: atom_id res chain seq x y z
N MET A 1 -68.69 -49.02 -28.78
CA MET A 1 -67.52 -49.17 -29.67
C MET A 1 -66.32 -49.43 -28.77
N LYS A 2 -66.03 -50.68 -28.42
CA LYS A 2 -65.06 -51.60 -29.04
C LYS A 2 -63.62 -51.03 -29.08
N SER A 3 -62.79 -51.46 -28.12
CA SER A 3 -61.44 -52.03 -28.31
C SER A 3 -60.83 -52.30 -26.91
N LEU A 4 -60.93 -53.52 -26.35
CA LEU A 4 -60.00 -54.67 -26.49
C LEU A 4 -58.68 -54.45 -25.70
N TYR A 5 -58.61 -54.85 -24.41
CA TYR A 5 -58.07 -56.12 -23.87
C TYR A 5 -56.54 -56.33 -24.03
N ILE A 6 -55.81 -56.49 -22.91
CA ILE A 6 -55.05 -57.72 -22.53
C ILE A 6 -54.17 -57.49 -21.27
N TYR A 7 -54.49 -58.27 -20.22
CA TYR A 7 -53.67 -58.97 -19.19
C TYR A 7 -52.41 -58.29 -18.58
N ILE A 8 -52.15 -58.39 -17.28
CA ILE A 8 -51.76 -59.64 -16.57
C ILE A 8 -52.06 -59.55 -15.06
N GLN A 9 -52.42 -60.72 -14.53
CA GLN A 9 -52.75 -61.12 -13.17
C GLN A 9 -51.56 -61.10 -12.17
N ILE A 10 -51.85 -60.81 -10.90
CA ILE A 10 -51.70 -61.70 -9.72
C ILE A 10 -51.47 -60.87 -8.43
N THR A 11 -52.32 -61.21 -7.48
CA THR A 11 -52.42 -60.89 -6.07
C THR A 11 -51.15 -61.05 -5.21
N LEU A 12 -51.12 -60.25 -4.14
CA LEU A 12 -51.04 -60.65 -2.72
C LEU A 12 -49.83 -60.13 -1.91
N LEU A 13 -50.19 -59.67 -0.71
CA LEU A 13 -49.48 -59.72 0.57
C LEU A 13 -48.66 -58.49 1.04
N SER A 14 -49.30 -57.78 1.97
CA SER A 14 -48.75 -56.89 2.99
C SER A 14 -47.63 -57.52 3.83
N VAL A 15 -46.51 -56.81 4.04
CA VAL A 15 -45.63 -56.97 5.20
C VAL A 15 -45.00 -55.61 5.57
N LEU A 16 -45.15 -55.24 6.85
CA LEU A 16 -44.44 -54.13 7.52
C LEU A 16 -42.92 -54.25 7.29
N ALA A 17 -42.29 -53.21 6.75
CA ALA A 17 -40.84 -53.08 6.75
C ALA A 17 -40.41 -52.09 7.83
N PHE A 18 -39.78 -52.65 8.86
CA PHE A 18 -39.06 -51.98 9.93
C PHE A 18 -38.03 -50.97 9.40
N SER A 19 -37.91 -49.88 10.15
CA SER A 19 -36.82 -48.90 10.09
C SER A 19 -35.44 -49.56 10.15
N ILE A 20 -34.65 -49.43 9.09
CA ILE A 20 -33.20 -49.54 9.16
C ILE A 20 -32.64 -48.15 8.88
N GLY A 21 -32.29 -47.44 9.95
CA GLY A 21 -31.50 -46.24 9.86
C GLY A 21 -30.11 -46.59 9.32
N CYS A 22 -29.77 -46.08 8.13
CA CYS A 22 -28.41 -46.06 7.65
C CYS A 22 -27.57 -45.13 8.54
N LYS A 23 -26.88 -45.69 9.53
CA LYS A 23 -25.68 -45.08 10.10
C LYS A 23 -24.50 -45.36 9.15
N ASN A 24 -24.30 -44.49 8.18
CA ASN A 24 -22.98 -44.35 7.55
C ASN A 24 -22.16 -43.42 8.45
N GLU A 25 -21.56 -43.96 9.51
CA GLU A 25 -20.49 -43.26 10.23
C GLU A 25 -19.22 -43.41 9.40
N GLU A 26 -18.86 -42.38 8.64
CA GLU A 26 -17.52 -42.29 8.07
C GLU A 26 -16.51 -42.27 9.22
N ILE A 27 -15.66 -43.31 9.29
CA ILE A 27 -14.62 -43.41 10.31
C ILE A 27 -13.48 -42.47 9.89
N PHE A 28 -13.59 -41.18 10.23
CA PHE A 28 -12.48 -40.24 10.08
C PHE A 28 -11.36 -40.60 11.08
N SER A 29 -10.12 -40.71 10.60
CA SER A 29 -8.93 -40.88 11.45
C SER A 29 -8.80 -39.69 12.42
N ASN A 30 -8.61 -39.95 13.71
CA ASN A 30 -8.48 -38.91 14.72
C ASN A 30 -7.05 -38.35 14.76
N ASN A 31 -6.74 -37.48 13.82
CA ASN A 31 -5.39 -36.91 13.67
C ASN A 31 -5.30 -35.53 14.34
N VAL A 32 -4.14 -35.20 14.89
CA VAL A 32 -3.84 -33.84 15.36
C VAL A 32 -3.62 -32.91 14.17
N PHE A 33 -4.15 -31.70 14.23
CA PHE A 33 -3.93 -30.64 13.24
C PHE A 33 -3.83 -29.27 13.91
N ASN A 34 -3.23 -28.28 13.22
CA ASN A 34 -3.26 -26.89 13.65
C ASN A 34 -4.67 -26.33 13.48
N ALA A 35 -5.25 -25.83 14.57
CA ALA A 35 -6.57 -25.22 14.61
C ALA A 35 -6.55 -23.70 14.34
N VAL A 36 -5.46 -23.20 13.74
CA VAL A 36 -5.29 -21.80 13.35
C VAL A 36 -5.16 -21.69 11.83
N PRO A 37 -5.35 -20.49 11.23
CA PRO A 37 -5.20 -20.32 9.80
C PRO A 37 -3.86 -20.86 9.27
N LYS A 38 -3.88 -21.40 8.06
CA LYS A 38 -2.68 -21.92 7.40
C LYS A 38 -1.65 -20.83 7.09
N VAL A 39 -2.11 -19.61 6.86
CA VAL A 39 -1.29 -18.41 6.65
C VAL A 39 -1.83 -17.29 7.53
N GLU A 40 -0.94 -16.69 8.29
CA GLU A 40 -1.21 -15.48 9.07
C GLU A 40 -0.25 -14.37 8.63
N ASN A 41 -0.78 -13.17 8.37
CA ASN A 41 0.03 -12.04 7.91
C ASN A 41 0.27 -11.05 9.05
N LEU A 42 1.51 -10.58 9.16
CA LEU A 42 1.92 -9.46 10.00
C LEU A 42 2.51 -8.37 9.10
N LEU A 43 2.19 -7.11 9.41
CA LEU A 43 2.60 -5.97 8.59
C LEU A 43 3.81 -5.26 9.19
N ILE A 44 4.88 -5.14 8.43
CA ILE A 44 6.07 -4.39 8.83
C ILE A 44 5.77 -2.89 8.71
N LYS A 45 5.71 -2.22 9.86
CA LYS A 45 5.47 -0.77 10.01
C LYS A 45 6.45 -0.20 11.02
N SER A 46 6.88 1.06 10.84
CA SER A 46 7.84 1.73 11.75
C SER A 46 7.35 1.82 13.19
N THR A 47 6.02 1.82 13.41
CA THR A 47 5.39 1.90 14.71
C THR A 47 5.15 0.54 15.39
N LEU A 48 5.32 -0.57 14.67
CA LEU A 48 5.09 -1.91 15.20
C LEU A 48 6.41 -2.55 15.64
N ILE A 49 6.69 -2.51 16.95
CA ILE A 49 7.94 -3.06 17.50
C ILE A 49 7.81 -4.57 17.75
N SER A 50 6.68 -5.00 18.31
CA SER A 50 6.42 -6.40 18.65
C SER A 50 4.97 -6.79 18.43
N ASP A 51 4.73 -8.09 18.30
CA ASP A 51 3.41 -8.71 18.18
C ASP A 51 3.45 -10.13 18.76
N GLU A 52 2.29 -10.70 19.10
CA GLU A 52 2.19 -12.09 19.54
C GLU A 52 1.09 -12.84 18.78
N ARG A 53 1.37 -14.12 18.51
CA ARG A 53 0.42 -15.04 17.88
C ARG A 53 0.29 -16.30 18.70
N LYS A 54 -0.90 -16.89 18.65
CA LYS A 54 -1.23 -18.11 19.38
C LYS A 54 -1.40 -19.25 18.39
N LEU A 55 -0.72 -20.35 18.66
CA LEU A 55 -0.96 -21.65 18.06
C LEU A 55 -1.86 -22.47 18.97
N GLN A 56 -2.74 -23.26 18.37
CA GLN A 56 -3.55 -24.23 19.08
C GLN A 56 -3.71 -25.45 18.17
N ALA A 57 -3.57 -26.64 18.76
CA ALA A 57 -3.84 -27.89 18.05
C ALA A 57 -5.22 -28.41 18.41
N SER A 58 -5.79 -29.21 17.51
CA SER A 58 -7.07 -29.86 17.73
C SER A 58 -7.09 -31.27 17.13
N ILE A 59 -8.02 -32.08 17.63
CA ILE A 59 -8.36 -33.42 17.15
C ILE A 59 -9.86 -33.47 16.87
N ALA A 60 -10.29 -34.37 15.99
CA ALA A 60 -11.70 -34.44 15.58
C ALA A 60 -12.61 -34.99 16.69
N ARG A 61 -12.07 -35.86 17.56
CA ARG A 61 -12.81 -36.53 18.64
C ARG A 61 -11.98 -36.59 19.92
N PRO A 62 -12.59 -36.51 21.13
CA PRO A 62 -11.85 -36.61 22.37
C PRO A 62 -11.13 -37.95 22.55
N GLU A 63 -9.92 -37.92 23.10
CA GLU A 63 -9.18 -39.10 23.54
C GLU A 63 -9.40 -39.37 25.04
N THR A 64 -9.19 -40.61 25.48
CA THR A 64 -9.30 -40.99 26.90
C THR A 64 -8.05 -40.67 27.72
N ARG A 65 -6.97 -40.24 27.06
CA ARG A 65 -5.70 -39.83 27.64
C ARG A 65 -5.29 -38.48 27.08
N ASP A 66 -4.40 -37.79 27.79
CA ASP A 66 -3.80 -36.57 27.28
C ASP A 66 -3.00 -36.88 26.01
N VAL A 67 -3.05 -35.95 25.05
CA VAL A 67 -2.26 -35.99 23.81
C VAL A 67 -1.23 -34.87 23.86
N ASN A 68 0.04 -35.23 23.99
CA ASN A 68 1.14 -34.29 23.98
C ASN A 68 1.56 -33.98 22.55
N ILE A 69 1.91 -32.71 22.31
CA ILE A 69 2.19 -32.15 20.99
C ILE A 69 3.43 -31.27 21.12
N THR A 70 4.37 -31.43 20.20
CA THR A 70 5.55 -30.57 20.11
C THR A 70 5.53 -29.82 18.79
N TYR A 71 5.70 -28.51 18.85
CA TYR A 71 5.90 -27.64 17.71
C TYR A 71 7.38 -27.41 17.44
N HIS A 72 7.74 -27.15 16.20
CA HIS A 72 9.04 -26.59 15.86
C HIS A 72 8.93 -25.58 14.73
N VAL A 73 9.94 -24.72 14.66
CA VAL A 73 10.15 -23.84 13.51
C VAL A 73 10.93 -24.60 12.45
N ASP A 74 10.40 -24.70 11.25
CA ASP A 74 10.98 -25.50 10.17
C ASP A 74 11.38 -24.64 8.97
N ALA A 75 12.66 -24.26 8.92
CA ALA A 75 13.20 -23.46 7.83
C ALA A 75 13.13 -24.18 6.47
N SER A 76 13.09 -25.52 6.44
CA SER A 76 12.99 -26.27 5.17
C SER A 76 11.64 -26.08 4.47
N LEU A 77 10.61 -25.59 5.19
CA LEU A 77 9.27 -25.35 4.64
C LEU A 77 9.13 -24.00 3.95
N VAL A 78 10.17 -23.15 3.94
CA VAL A 78 10.16 -21.85 3.23
C VAL A 78 10.01 -22.06 1.71
N GLU A 79 10.76 -22.99 1.13
CA GLU A 79 10.65 -23.30 -0.31
C GLU A 79 9.26 -23.82 -0.67
N LYS A 80 8.66 -24.63 0.22
CA LYS A 80 7.29 -25.12 0.05
C LYS A 80 6.26 -23.99 0.09
N TYR A 81 6.45 -23.00 0.95
CA TYR A 81 5.60 -21.79 0.97
C TYR A 81 5.72 -21.03 -0.36
N ASN A 82 6.94 -20.74 -0.80
CA ASN A 82 7.18 -19.99 -2.04
C ASN A 82 6.56 -20.69 -3.26
N ALA A 83 6.70 -22.01 -3.36
CA ALA A 83 6.08 -22.81 -4.42
C ALA A 83 4.55 -22.80 -4.35
N ALA A 84 3.95 -22.84 -3.15
CA ALA A 84 2.51 -22.88 -2.98
C ALA A 84 1.81 -21.53 -3.22
N TYR A 85 2.50 -20.42 -2.92
CA TYR A 85 1.91 -19.07 -2.95
C TYR A 85 2.49 -18.15 -4.04
N TYR A 86 3.35 -18.67 -4.92
CA TYR A 86 4.03 -17.90 -5.97
C TYR A 86 4.78 -16.68 -5.42
N ASP A 87 5.42 -16.87 -4.25
CA ASP A 87 6.07 -15.82 -3.48
C ASP A 87 7.61 -15.96 -3.51
N LYS A 88 8.32 -14.94 -3.01
CA LYS A 88 9.78 -14.94 -2.84
C LYS A 88 10.16 -14.61 -1.40
N ALA A 89 9.51 -15.28 -0.44
CA ALA A 89 9.78 -15.08 0.95
C ALA A 89 11.10 -15.71 1.39
N ILE A 90 11.79 -15.06 2.33
CA ILE A 90 12.96 -15.57 3.03
C ILE A 90 12.60 -15.97 4.46
N MET A 91 13.43 -16.78 5.11
CA MET A 91 13.23 -17.16 6.50
C MET A 91 13.27 -15.94 7.42
N LEU A 92 12.32 -15.82 8.36
CA LEU A 92 12.38 -14.80 9.39
C LEU A 92 13.65 -14.97 10.27
N PRO A 93 14.47 -13.93 10.48
CA PRO A 93 15.69 -14.04 11.27
C PRO A 93 15.42 -14.44 12.72
N LYS A 94 16.39 -15.14 13.34
CA LYS A 94 16.20 -15.79 14.64
C LYS A 94 15.96 -14.78 15.77
N GLU A 95 16.55 -13.61 15.66
CA GLU A 95 16.41 -12.48 16.57
C GLU A 95 15.02 -11.83 16.54
N ASN A 96 14.22 -12.09 15.51
CA ASN A 96 12.88 -11.50 15.34
C ASN A 96 11.74 -12.39 15.84
N TYR A 97 12.02 -13.58 16.37
CA TYR A 97 10.98 -14.42 16.94
C TYR A 97 11.43 -15.25 18.14
N ARG A 98 10.48 -15.54 19.04
CA ARG A 98 10.68 -16.46 20.16
C ARG A 98 9.49 -17.41 20.28
N LEU A 99 9.81 -18.68 20.53
CA LEU A 99 8.85 -19.74 20.85
C LEU A 99 9.29 -20.38 22.18
N PRO A 100 9.01 -19.74 23.33
CA PRO A 100 9.56 -20.15 24.62
C PRO A 100 9.00 -21.48 25.12
N GLN A 101 7.72 -21.75 24.84
CA GLN A 101 7.06 -23.02 25.15
C GLN A 101 6.57 -23.63 23.85
N ALA A 102 7.31 -24.61 23.32
CA ALA A 102 6.98 -25.28 22.07
C ALA A 102 6.11 -26.53 22.26
N SER A 103 5.61 -26.79 23.48
CA SER A 103 4.76 -27.93 23.79
C SER A 103 3.33 -27.50 24.06
N ALA A 104 2.39 -28.31 23.58
CA ALA A 104 0.97 -28.22 23.90
C ALA A 104 0.44 -29.58 24.30
N GLN A 105 -0.67 -29.58 25.04
CA GLN A 105 -1.36 -30.78 25.47
C GLN A 105 -2.84 -30.62 25.22
N ILE A 106 -3.47 -31.62 24.62
CA ILE A 106 -4.93 -31.77 24.58
C ILE A 106 -5.29 -32.65 25.78
N PRO A 107 -5.95 -32.13 26.83
CA PRO A 107 -6.35 -32.94 27.97
C PRO A 107 -7.33 -34.05 27.57
N ALA A 108 -7.31 -35.17 28.28
CA ALA A 108 -8.30 -36.24 28.13
C ALA A 108 -9.72 -35.67 28.16
N GLY A 109 -10.57 -36.09 27.22
CA GLY A 109 -11.94 -35.57 27.07
C GLY A 109 -12.07 -34.22 26.36
N SER A 110 -10.97 -33.52 26.05
CA SER A 110 -10.94 -32.30 25.23
C SER A 110 -10.67 -32.61 23.76
N VAL A 111 -10.93 -31.63 22.90
CA VAL A 111 -10.54 -31.64 21.47
C VAL A 111 -9.59 -30.51 21.12
N LYS A 112 -9.19 -29.68 22.08
CA LYS A 112 -8.31 -28.52 21.87
C LYS A 112 -7.18 -28.51 22.89
N SER A 113 -6.01 -28.08 22.44
CA SER A 113 -4.85 -27.92 23.31
C SER A 113 -4.89 -26.60 24.08
N ASN A 114 -4.01 -26.45 25.07
CA ASN A 114 -3.61 -25.11 25.50
C ASN A 114 -2.97 -24.33 24.34
N ASP A 115 -2.97 -23.00 24.46
CA ASP A 115 -2.29 -22.12 23.51
C ASP A 115 -0.78 -22.24 23.64
N VAL A 116 -0.09 -22.13 22.50
CA VAL A 116 1.37 -21.95 22.40
C VAL A 116 1.63 -20.57 21.80
N THR A 117 2.30 -19.69 22.54
CA THR A 117 2.54 -18.31 22.10
C THR A 117 3.86 -18.19 21.33
N ILE A 118 3.77 -17.56 20.15
CA ILE A 118 4.91 -17.08 19.38
C ILE A 118 5.00 -15.57 19.58
N TYR A 119 6.18 -15.10 19.94
CA TYR A 119 6.48 -13.67 20.01
C TYR A 119 7.25 -13.26 18.77
N PHE A 120 6.88 -12.12 18.21
CA PHE A 120 7.59 -11.45 17.13
C PHE A 120 8.16 -10.15 17.69
N ASP A 121 9.47 -9.97 17.59
CA ASP A 121 10.19 -8.83 18.17
C ASP A 121 10.95 -8.08 17.07
N LYS A 122 11.22 -6.78 17.31
CA LYS A 122 11.97 -5.91 16.40
C LYS A 122 11.39 -5.91 14.98
N ILE A 123 10.06 -5.96 14.87
CA ILE A 123 9.39 -6.02 13.57
C ILE A 123 9.71 -4.75 12.76
N ASN A 124 9.74 -3.59 13.41
CA ASN A 124 10.09 -2.29 12.83
C ASN A 124 11.53 -2.21 12.28
N GLU A 125 12.42 -3.13 12.64
CA GLU A 125 13.81 -3.18 12.17
C GLU A 125 13.97 -4.07 10.91
N LEU A 126 12.94 -4.83 10.52
CA LEU A 126 12.97 -5.69 9.33
C LEU A 126 12.96 -4.87 8.04
N ASP A 127 13.64 -5.37 7.00
CA ASP A 127 13.63 -4.77 5.67
C ASP A 127 12.22 -4.89 5.06
N ARG A 128 11.57 -3.74 4.84
CA ARG A 128 10.21 -3.68 4.31
C ARG A 128 10.12 -4.09 2.83
N ASP A 129 11.24 -4.09 2.11
CA ASP A 129 11.31 -4.53 0.72
C ASP A 129 11.33 -6.07 0.63
N GLN A 130 11.59 -6.77 1.74
CA GLN A 130 11.57 -8.24 1.83
C GLN A 130 10.21 -8.77 2.29
N ILE A 131 9.97 -10.05 1.96
CA ILE A 131 8.90 -10.85 2.56
C ILE A 131 9.58 -11.90 3.42
N TYR A 132 9.25 -11.93 4.71
CA TYR A 132 9.73 -12.95 5.62
C TYR A 132 8.63 -13.95 5.89
N VAL A 133 9.00 -15.21 6.10
CA VAL A 133 8.08 -16.26 6.54
C VAL A 133 8.70 -17.06 7.68
N LEU A 134 7.89 -17.36 8.69
CA LEU A 134 8.21 -18.25 9.79
C LEU A 134 7.26 -19.46 9.74
N PRO A 135 7.68 -20.59 9.16
CA PRO A 135 6.91 -21.83 9.20
C PRO A 135 6.97 -22.45 10.59
N VAL A 136 5.83 -22.64 11.24
CA VAL A 136 5.73 -23.36 12.52
C VAL A 136 4.84 -24.58 12.32
N THR A 137 5.37 -25.76 12.63
CA THR A 137 4.74 -27.04 12.34
C THR A 137 4.62 -27.89 13.60
N ILE A 138 3.59 -28.73 13.66
CA ILE A 138 3.56 -29.86 14.59
C ILE A 138 4.67 -30.82 14.16
N ALA A 139 5.66 -31.00 15.02
CA ALA A 139 6.84 -31.85 14.85
C ALA A 139 6.51 -33.30 15.19
N SER A 140 5.83 -33.48 16.33
CA SER A 140 5.44 -34.76 16.89
C SER A 140 4.16 -34.62 17.70
N ALA A 141 3.41 -35.71 17.78
CA ALA A 141 2.26 -35.87 18.66
C ALA A 141 2.14 -37.33 19.09
N ASP A 142 1.43 -37.59 20.19
CA ASP A 142 1.20 -38.95 20.70
C ASP A 142 0.26 -39.80 19.80
N ILE A 143 -0.36 -39.18 18.79
CA ILE A 143 -1.21 -39.79 17.78
C ILE A 143 -0.84 -39.22 16.38
N ASP A 144 -1.43 -39.78 15.32
CA ASP A 144 -1.14 -39.36 13.96
C ASP A 144 -1.39 -37.87 13.70
N ILE A 145 -0.56 -37.27 12.85
CA ILE A 145 -0.63 -35.85 12.49
C ILE A 145 -1.25 -35.71 11.09
N LEU A 146 -2.24 -34.85 10.94
CA LEU A 146 -2.82 -34.51 9.65
C LEU A 146 -1.83 -33.65 8.85
N GLN A 147 -1.09 -34.29 7.94
CA GLN A 147 0.03 -33.67 7.21
C GLN A 147 -0.35 -32.40 6.43
N SER A 148 -1.59 -32.30 5.93
CA SER A 148 -2.07 -31.15 5.15
C SER A 148 -2.32 -29.88 5.98
N ALA A 149 -2.52 -30.04 7.29
CA ALA A 149 -2.90 -29.00 8.25
C ALA A 149 -1.94 -28.92 9.46
N ARG A 150 -0.74 -29.49 9.35
CA ARG A 150 0.24 -29.49 10.45
C ARG A 150 1.06 -28.22 10.58
N THR A 151 1.05 -27.35 9.56
CA THR A 151 1.93 -26.18 9.45
C THR A 151 1.13 -24.90 9.28
N THR A 152 1.52 -23.88 10.04
CA THR A 152 1.07 -22.50 9.88
C THR A 152 2.27 -21.64 9.45
N TYR A 153 2.06 -20.79 8.45
CA TYR A 153 3.05 -19.85 7.94
C TYR A 153 2.73 -18.44 8.44
N TYR A 154 3.61 -17.88 9.27
CA TYR A 154 3.53 -16.47 9.67
C TYR A 154 4.34 -15.63 8.71
N VAL A 155 3.68 -14.78 7.94
CA VAL A 155 4.27 -14.00 6.85
C VAL A 155 4.38 -12.54 7.28
N LEU A 156 5.60 -12.02 7.36
CA LEU A 156 5.87 -10.61 7.66
C LEU A 156 6.22 -9.90 6.35
N LYS A 157 5.48 -8.85 6.00
CA LYS A 157 5.73 -8.07 4.78
C LYS A 157 5.45 -6.59 4.99
N GLY A 158 6.15 -5.74 4.25
CA GLY A 158 5.89 -4.30 4.26
C GLY A 158 4.41 -3.99 4.01
N ALA A 159 3.79 -3.17 4.87
CA ALA A 159 2.49 -2.59 4.54
C ALA A 159 2.66 -1.60 3.39
N ALA A 160 1.75 -1.67 2.41
CA ALA A 160 1.53 -0.53 1.53
C ALA A 160 1.06 0.65 2.39
N LEU A 161 1.81 1.75 2.38
CA LEU A 161 1.42 3.04 2.94
C LEU A 161 0.37 3.71 2.06
N ILE A 162 0.44 3.50 0.75
CA ILE A 162 -0.52 4.01 -0.23
C ILE A 162 -0.99 2.84 -1.08
N ASN A 163 -2.30 2.64 -1.14
CA ASN A 163 -2.95 1.51 -1.82
C ASN A 163 -3.81 1.93 -3.02
N VAL A 164 -4.05 3.22 -3.19
CA VAL A 164 -4.77 3.80 -4.32
C VAL A 164 -4.26 5.22 -4.57
N VAL A 165 -4.21 5.62 -5.83
CA VAL A 165 -3.71 6.94 -6.26
C VAL A 165 -4.61 7.55 -7.33
N ALA A 166 -4.54 8.87 -7.48
CA ALA A 166 -5.22 9.57 -8.57
C ALA A 166 -4.42 9.46 -9.88
N ASP A 167 -5.06 9.02 -10.95
CA ASP A 167 -4.56 9.03 -12.32
C ASP A 167 -5.22 10.19 -13.09
N LEU A 168 -4.40 11.14 -13.53
CA LEU A 168 -4.84 12.43 -14.06
C LEU A 168 -4.59 12.60 -15.56
N GLU A 169 -4.38 11.52 -16.32
CA GLU A 169 -4.25 11.66 -17.77
C GLU A 169 -5.51 12.29 -18.38
N GLU A 170 -5.31 13.37 -19.15
CA GLU A 170 -6.36 14.23 -19.68
C GLU A 170 -7.38 14.76 -18.64
N ASN A 171 -7.00 14.78 -17.36
CA ASN A 171 -7.75 15.34 -16.23
C ASN A 171 -6.81 16.26 -15.44
N TYR A 172 -7.35 17.04 -14.52
CA TYR A 172 -6.56 17.86 -13.62
C TYR A 172 -7.30 18.07 -12.32
N LEU A 173 -6.54 18.42 -11.28
CA LEU A 173 -7.09 18.88 -10.02
C LEU A 173 -6.85 20.38 -9.91
N HIS A 174 -7.83 21.12 -9.40
CA HIS A 174 -7.75 22.57 -9.24
C HIS A 174 -8.54 23.05 -8.03
N ILE A 175 -8.23 24.25 -7.57
CA ILE A 175 -8.97 24.93 -6.51
C ILE A 175 -9.88 25.98 -7.15
N ASN A 176 -11.19 25.75 -7.09
CA ASN A 176 -12.18 26.73 -7.55
C ASN A 176 -12.12 28.01 -6.70
N GLN A 177 -12.14 27.82 -5.38
CA GLN A 177 -12.06 28.89 -4.40
C GLN A 177 -11.26 28.40 -3.20
N TRP A 178 -10.15 29.06 -2.90
CA TRP A 178 -9.36 28.79 -1.71
C TRP A 178 -10.18 29.11 -0.46
N ALA A 179 -10.29 28.14 0.46
CA ALA A 179 -10.95 28.34 1.75
C ALA A 179 -10.05 29.16 2.69
N ASN A 180 -8.75 28.89 2.69
CA ASN A 180 -7.74 29.63 3.42
C ASN A 180 -6.56 29.96 2.49
N ALA A 181 -6.71 30.99 1.65
CA ALA A 181 -5.66 31.42 0.73
C ALA A 181 -4.44 32.04 1.45
N GLY A 182 -4.63 32.54 2.67
CA GLY A 182 -3.59 33.26 3.41
C GLY A 182 -2.36 32.40 3.70
N VAL A 183 -2.55 31.10 3.91
CA VAL A 183 -1.45 30.16 4.23
C VAL A 183 -0.54 29.84 3.05
N VAL A 184 -0.96 30.15 1.82
CA VAL A 184 -0.19 29.92 0.58
C VAL A 184 0.14 31.22 -0.18
N ASN A 185 -0.01 32.37 0.48
CA ASN A 185 0.23 33.69 -0.10
C ASN A 185 1.40 34.39 0.59
N ASN A 186 2.11 35.23 -0.17
CA ASN A 186 3.26 36.01 0.28
C ASN A 186 4.38 35.16 0.91
N LEU A 187 4.58 33.94 0.41
CA LEU A 187 5.58 33.01 0.91
C LEU A 187 6.99 33.52 0.57
N SER A 188 7.81 33.72 1.59
CA SER A 188 9.26 33.98 1.44
C SER A 188 10.08 32.70 1.34
N GLU A 189 9.52 31.59 1.81
CA GLU A 189 10.10 30.26 1.75
C GLU A 189 9.01 29.27 1.33
N ILE A 190 9.38 28.30 0.52
CA ILE A 190 8.44 27.29 0.04
C ILE A 190 9.15 25.96 -0.18
N THR A 191 8.45 24.87 0.14
CA THR A 191 8.72 23.54 -0.41
C THR A 191 7.46 23.02 -1.08
N MET A 192 7.54 22.64 -2.35
CA MET A 192 6.47 21.92 -3.04
C MET A 192 6.97 20.53 -3.40
N GLU A 193 6.21 19.49 -3.06
CA GLU A 193 6.62 18.10 -3.30
C GLU A 193 5.45 17.19 -3.66
N THR A 194 5.74 16.12 -4.39
CA THR A 194 4.76 15.10 -4.78
C THR A 194 5.45 13.81 -5.21
N LEU A 195 4.75 12.68 -5.07
CA LEU A 195 5.05 11.44 -5.77
C LEU A 195 4.32 11.43 -7.12
N ILE A 196 5.06 11.19 -8.20
CA ILE A 196 4.49 11.00 -9.53
C ILE A 196 4.91 9.67 -10.14
N ARG A 197 4.09 9.16 -11.06
CA ARG A 197 4.47 8.08 -11.97
C ARG A 197 3.99 8.43 -13.37
N ALA A 198 4.89 8.99 -14.17
CA ALA A 198 4.61 9.32 -15.56
C ALA A 198 4.60 8.05 -16.41
N ARG A 199 3.54 7.81 -17.18
CA ARG A 199 3.49 6.69 -18.14
C ARG A 199 4.39 6.90 -19.33
N ASN A 200 4.51 8.14 -19.79
CA ASN A 200 5.33 8.54 -20.93
C ASN A 200 5.69 10.04 -20.83
N TYR A 201 6.49 10.50 -21.77
CA TYR A 201 6.91 11.90 -21.90
C TYR A 201 6.77 12.36 -23.36
N ASP A 202 5.60 12.08 -23.96
CA ASP A 202 5.30 12.35 -25.38
C ASP A 202 4.94 13.81 -25.68
N ARG A 203 4.70 14.61 -24.64
CA ARG A 203 4.43 16.05 -24.71
C ARG A 203 5.70 16.85 -24.50
N MET A 204 5.78 18.01 -25.15
CA MET A 204 6.85 18.98 -24.91
C MET A 204 6.85 19.47 -23.47
N ILE A 205 5.66 19.67 -22.88
CA ILE A 205 5.47 20.10 -21.50
C ILE A 205 4.42 19.20 -20.86
N SER A 206 4.71 18.67 -19.67
CA SER A 206 3.75 18.00 -18.79
C SER A 206 3.70 18.71 -17.43
N SER A 207 2.55 19.19 -17.01
CA SER A 207 2.45 19.99 -15.78
C SER A 207 2.29 19.14 -14.52
N VAL A 208 3.13 19.36 -13.51
CA VAL A 208 3.08 18.62 -12.24
C VAL A 208 2.14 19.32 -11.28
N MET A 209 2.56 20.45 -10.68
CA MET A 209 1.73 21.24 -9.75
C MET A 209 2.21 22.69 -9.65
N GLY A 210 1.29 23.64 -9.54
CA GLY A 210 1.59 25.06 -9.34
C GLY A 210 0.76 26.01 -10.20
N ILE A 211 1.30 27.23 -10.40
CA ILE A 211 0.70 28.27 -11.25
C ILE A 211 1.71 28.69 -12.32
N GLU A 212 1.33 28.56 -13.60
CA GLU A 212 2.12 29.00 -14.76
C GLU A 212 2.59 30.45 -14.58
N GLY A 213 3.88 30.71 -14.83
CA GLY A 213 4.45 32.05 -14.73
C GLY A 213 4.55 32.61 -13.30
N ARG A 214 4.28 31.81 -12.25
CA ARG A 214 4.53 32.20 -10.85
C ARG A 214 5.50 31.25 -10.17
N PHE A 215 5.05 30.03 -9.96
CA PHE A 215 5.83 28.94 -9.38
C PHE A 215 5.15 27.64 -9.78
N LEU A 216 5.57 27.07 -10.91
CA LEU A 216 5.03 25.85 -11.48
C LEU A 216 6.13 24.81 -11.59
N ILE A 217 5.91 23.64 -11.00
CA ILE A 217 6.69 22.45 -11.30
C ILE A 217 6.09 21.81 -12.55
N ARG A 218 6.92 21.59 -13.57
CA ARG A 218 6.57 20.91 -14.83
C ARG A 218 7.72 20.02 -15.30
N LEU A 219 7.44 19.20 -16.29
CA LEU A 219 8.43 18.39 -17.00
C LEU A 219 8.51 18.85 -18.45
N GLY A 220 9.73 19.04 -18.96
CA GLY A 220 9.95 19.47 -20.34
C GLY A 220 9.59 20.93 -20.65
N ASP A 221 10.17 21.42 -21.73
CA ASP A 221 9.94 22.74 -22.35
C ASP A 221 10.69 22.81 -23.69
N ALA A 222 10.47 23.86 -24.48
CA ALA A 222 11.26 24.13 -25.68
C ALA A 222 12.76 24.27 -25.33
N GLY A 223 13.60 23.36 -25.85
CA GLY A 223 15.03 23.30 -25.52
C GLY A 223 15.38 22.45 -24.29
N PHE A 224 14.42 21.69 -23.76
CA PHE A 224 14.58 20.80 -22.62
C PHE A 224 14.14 19.37 -22.97
N PRO A 225 14.76 18.33 -22.39
CA PRO A 225 14.22 16.98 -22.43
C PRO A 225 12.79 16.95 -21.85
N SER A 226 11.85 16.28 -22.53
CA SER A 226 10.43 16.22 -22.11
C SER A 226 10.22 15.57 -20.74
N ASN A 227 11.21 14.81 -20.25
CA ASN A 227 11.17 14.11 -18.98
C ASN A 227 11.99 14.79 -17.86
N GLN A 228 12.53 16.00 -18.08
CA GLN A 228 13.31 16.70 -17.06
C GLN A 228 12.43 17.63 -16.22
N VAL A 229 12.61 17.64 -14.90
CA VAL A 229 11.96 18.59 -13.99
C VAL A 229 12.43 20.02 -14.23
N GLN A 230 11.48 20.95 -14.31
CA GLN A 230 11.71 22.39 -14.42
C GLN A 230 10.71 23.15 -13.55
N VAL A 231 11.17 24.24 -12.95
CA VAL A 231 10.37 25.23 -12.23
C VAL A 231 10.23 26.45 -13.13
N ALA A 232 9.00 26.73 -13.56
CA ALA A 232 8.67 27.90 -14.36
C ALA A 232 8.17 29.05 -13.47
N THR A 233 8.76 30.23 -13.65
CA THR A 233 8.45 31.45 -12.87
C THR A 233 8.39 32.68 -13.77
N ASN A 234 7.99 33.83 -13.23
CA ASN A 234 8.04 35.11 -13.96
C ASN A 234 9.46 35.71 -14.07
N SER A 235 10.44 35.21 -13.31
CA SER A 235 11.83 35.69 -13.33
C SER A 235 12.77 34.74 -14.08
N GLY A 236 12.22 33.77 -14.82
CA GLY A 236 12.97 32.75 -15.56
C GLY A 236 12.72 31.33 -15.06
N ASN A 237 13.18 30.35 -15.84
CA ASN A 237 13.00 28.93 -15.58
C ASN A 237 14.26 28.34 -14.96
N PHE A 238 14.11 27.34 -14.09
CA PHE A 238 15.21 26.65 -13.44
C PHE A 238 14.97 25.13 -13.36
N PRO A 239 15.98 24.26 -13.53
CA PRO A 239 17.33 24.54 -14.04
C PRO A 239 17.30 24.80 -15.56
N GLY A 240 18.48 24.89 -16.19
CA GLY A 240 18.61 24.76 -17.64
C GLY A 240 18.45 23.31 -18.12
N GLY A 241 18.27 23.10 -19.42
CA GLY A 241 18.06 21.78 -20.03
C GLY A 241 19.33 20.91 -19.96
N ASP A 242 19.17 19.66 -19.57
CA ASP A 242 20.22 18.67 -19.37
C ASP A 242 19.67 17.25 -19.59
N SER A 243 20.13 16.58 -20.65
CA SER A 243 19.70 15.23 -21.01
C SER A 243 20.00 14.16 -19.95
N ASN A 244 20.86 14.45 -18.97
CA ASN A 244 21.18 13.51 -17.89
C ASN A 244 20.25 13.63 -16.67
N LYS A 245 19.30 14.58 -16.69
CA LYS A 245 18.37 14.85 -15.58
C LYS A 245 16.94 14.38 -15.85
N GLY A 246 16.77 13.55 -16.87
CA GLY A 246 15.50 12.95 -17.22
C GLY A 246 14.99 11.99 -16.15
N LEU A 247 13.67 11.96 -15.96
CA LEU A 247 12.98 11.01 -15.10
C LEU A 247 12.64 9.71 -15.86
N PRO A 248 12.60 8.56 -15.18
CA PRO A 248 12.16 7.30 -15.78
C PRO A 248 10.65 7.32 -16.06
N SER A 249 10.21 6.55 -17.06
CA SER A 249 8.79 6.30 -17.33
C SER A 249 8.32 5.05 -16.60
N ASN A 250 7.05 5.01 -16.18
CA ASN A 250 6.40 3.89 -15.49
C ASN A 250 7.03 3.52 -14.14
N GLU A 251 7.76 4.45 -13.53
CA GLU A 251 8.37 4.32 -12.20
C GLU A 251 7.87 5.44 -11.28
N TRP A 252 7.75 5.14 -9.99
CA TRP A 252 7.42 6.14 -8.98
C TRP A 252 8.63 7.00 -8.66
N VAL A 253 8.45 8.32 -8.75
CA VAL A 253 9.47 9.31 -8.48
C VAL A 253 8.92 10.32 -7.48
N HIS A 254 9.65 10.56 -6.40
CA HIS A 254 9.40 11.70 -5.52
C HIS A 254 10.13 12.92 -6.06
N ILE A 255 9.41 14.01 -6.30
CA ILE A 255 9.96 15.31 -6.68
C ILE A 255 9.70 16.27 -5.52
N ALA A 256 10.73 17.02 -5.13
CA ALA A 256 10.57 18.18 -4.26
C ALA A 256 11.32 19.39 -4.82
N VAL A 257 10.76 20.58 -4.61
CA VAL A 257 11.38 21.85 -4.97
C VAL A 257 11.37 22.75 -3.75
N THR A 258 12.53 23.24 -3.35
CA THR A 258 12.68 24.22 -2.27
C THR A 258 13.11 25.57 -2.82
N TYR A 259 12.60 26.65 -2.22
CA TYR A 259 13.07 28.00 -2.50
C TYR A 259 13.09 28.85 -1.23
N SER A 260 14.20 29.56 -0.98
CA SER A 260 14.28 30.61 0.05
C SER A 260 14.60 31.94 -0.61
N ARG A 261 13.75 32.94 -0.37
CA ARG A 261 13.94 34.31 -0.87
C ARG A 261 15.12 35.02 -0.21
N THR A 262 15.43 34.68 1.04
CA THR A 262 16.53 35.30 1.80
C THR A 262 17.89 34.93 1.20
N SER A 263 18.14 33.64 0.97
CA SER A 263 19.38 33.16 0.34
C SER A 263 19.33 33.16 -1.18
N ARG A 264 18.13 33.33 -1.76
CA ARG A 264 17.81 33.11 -3.19
C ARG A 264 18.00 31.68 -3.66
N ALA A 265 18.31 30.75 -2.77
CA ALA A 265 18.59 29.37 -3.13
C ALA A 265 17.32 28.68 -3.62
N ILE A 266 17.41 28.01 -4.77
CA ILE A 266 16.41 27.06 -5.28
C ILE A 266 17.08 25.70 -5.43
N LYS A 267 16.39 24.64 -5.01
CA LYS A 267 16.85 23.26 -5.22
C LYS A 267 15.71 22.38 -5.72
N ILE A 268 16.06 21.44 -6.60
CA ILE A 268 15.18 20.36 -7.05
C ILE A 268 15.77 19.05 -6.54
N TYR A 269 14.93 18.25 -5.90
CA TYR A 269 15.25 16.93 -5.39
C TYR A 269 14.47 15.89 -6.17
N VAL A 270 15.13 14.78 -6.47
CA VAL A 270 14.53 13.60 -7.09
C VAL A 270 14.88 12.39 -6.24
N ASN A 271 13.86 11.66 -5.77
CA ASN A 271 13.99 10.53 -4.86
C ASN A 271 14.85 10.86 -3.62
N GLY A 272 14.58 12.02 -3.02
CA GLY A 272 15.25 12.50 -1.81
C GLY A 272 16.66 13.07 -2.00
N LYS A 273 17.22 13.06 -3.21
CA LYS A 273 18.58 13.56 -3.48
C LYS A 273 18.54 14.84 -4.31
N VAL A 274 19.45 15.77 -4.05
CA VAL A 274 19.61 16.99 -4.88
C VAL A 274 19.92 16.61 -6.33
N GLN A 275 19.06 16.99 -7.26
CA GLN A 275 19.28 16.86 -8.71
C GLN A 275 19.82 18.16 -9.31
N SER A 276 19.32 19.30 -8.83
CA SER A 276 19.71 20.63 -9.30
C SER A 276 19.69 21.63 -8.17
N GLU A 277 20.66 22.54 -8.14
CA GLU A 277 20.71 23.66 -7.21
C GLU A 277 21.20 24.93 -7.91
N GLY A 278 20.75 26.08 -7.43
CA GLY A 278 21.08 27.36 -8.03
C GLY A 278 20.44 28.51 -7.27
N THR A 279 20.36 29.66 -7.94
CA THR A 279 19.74 30.86 -7.36
C THR A 279 18.69 31.47 -8.29
N LEU A 280 17.60 31.97 -7.71
CA LEU A 280 16.57 32.76 -8.39
C LEU A 280 16.15 33.97 -7.54
N SER A 281 15.90 35.10 -8.20
CA SER A 281 15.36 36.28 -7.55
C SER A 281 13.86 36.39 -7.81
N LEU A 282 13.06 35.94 -6.85
CA LEU A 282 11.61 35.97 -6.92
C LEU A 282 11.03 37.00 -5.94
N ALA A 283 9.90 37.59 -6.32
CA ALA A 283 9.01 38.24 -5.36
C ALA A 283 8.41 37.17 -4.40
N PRO A 284 7.80 37.57 -3.27
CA PRO A 284 7.04 36.63 -2.46
C PRO A 284 6.04 35.83 -3.29
N ILE A 285 5.99 34.52 -3.08
CA ILE A 285 5.20 33.59 -3.90
C ILE A 285 3.77 33.54 -3.37
N SER A 286 2.81 33.72 -4.27
CA SER A 286 1.38 33.67 -3.93
C SER A 286 0.64 32.69 -4.85
N LEU A 287 0.17 31.59 -4.25
CA LEU A 287 -0.53 30.49 -4.92
C LEU A 287 -2.05 30.51 -4.69
N GLY A 288 -2.52 31.33 -3.75
CA GLY A 288 -3.93 31.49 -3.39
C GLY A 288 -4.76 32.27 -4.41
N VAL A 289 -4.71 31.86 -5.68
CA VAL A 289 -5.43 32.48 -6.81
C VAL A 289 -6.64 31.63 -7.16
N ASN A 290 -7.80 32.27 -7.26
CA ASN A 290 -9.04 31.62 -7.69
C ASN A 290 -9.22 31.73 -9.21
N GLY A 291 -9.97 30.79 -9.79
CA GLY A 291 -10.37 30.84 -11.20
C GLY A 291 -9.39 30.15 -12.16
N GLN A 292 -9.53 30.46 -13.44
CA GLN A 292 -8.89 29.70 -14.54
C GLN A 292 -7.35 29.78 -14.54
N ASP A 293 -6.78 30.86 -13.99
CA ASP A 293 -5.33 31.06 -13.83
C ASP A 293 -4.83 30.64 -12.44
N GLY A 294 -5.61 29.83 -11.74
CA GLY A 294 -5.35 29.36 -10.37
C GLY A 294 -4.29 28.28 -10.26
N PHE A 295 -4.28 27.63 -9.09
CA PHE A 295 -3.40 26.50 -8.78
C PHE A 295 -3.99 25.20 -9.35
N TYR A 296 -3.13 24.43 -10.04
CA TYR A 296 -3.49 23.14 -10.61
C TYR A 296 -2.49 22.05 -10.27
N ILE A 297 -2.95 20.80 -10.34
CA ILE A 297 -2.14 19.58 -10.41
C ILE A 297 -2.53 18.81 -11.67
N GLY A 298 -1.53 18.36 -12.44
CA GLY A 298 -1.73 17.57 -13.65
C GLY A 298 -2.03 18.37 -14.93
N ARG A 299 -2.15 19.70 -14.86
CA ARG A 299 -2.33 20.60 -16.03
C ARG A 299 -1.92 22.03 -15.67
N SER A 300 -1.42 22.80 -16.62
CA SER A 300 -1.33 24.26 -16.51
C SER A 300 -1.55 24.88 -17.88
N TYR A 301 -2.07 26.10 -17.94
CA TYR A 301 -2.28 26.91 -19.16
C TYR A 301 -3.25 26.30 -20.20
N ALA A 302 -2.94 25.14 -20.77
CA ALA A 302 -3.71 24.52 -21.85
C ALA A 302 -3.78 22.99 -21.68
N ASP A 303 -4.74 22.37 -22.38
CA ASP A 303 -5.02 20.94 -22.32
C ASP A 303 -3.96 20.09 -23.05
N ASP A 304 -3.06 20.67 -23.83
CA ASP A 304 -1.91 19.96 -24.41
C ASP A 304 -0.77 19.72 -23.41
N ARG A 305 -0.89 20.23 -22.17
CA ARG A 305 0.10 20.12 -21.09
C ARG A 305 -0.33 19.17 -19.96
N PHE A 306 -1.30 18.30 -20.22
CA PHE A 306 -1.71 17.28 -19.25
C PHE A 306 -0.52 16.40 -18.84
N PHE A 307 -0.50 16.02 -17.57
CA PHE A 307 0.41 14.98 -17.11
C PHE A 307 -0.16 13.59 -17.37
N ALA A 308 0.57 12.78 -18.13
CA ALA A 308 0.20 11.39 -18.39
C ALA A 308 0.62 10.47 -17.25
N GLY A 309 -0.14 10.43 -16.16
CA GLY A 309 0.17 9.48 -15.10
C GLY A 309 -0.51 9.70 -13.77
N GLU A 310 0.10 9.08 -12.76
CA GLU A 310 -0.43 8.99 -11.41
C GLU A 310 0.25 9.98 -10.46
N PHE A 311 -0.51 10.48 -9.49
CA PHE A 311 -0.07 11.39 -8.43
C PHE A 311 -0.41 10.86 -7.04
N ALA A 312 0.50 11.08 -6.10
CA ALA A 312 0.27 10.89 -4.68
C ALA A 312 0.98 11.98 -3.87
N GLU A 313 0.56 12.17 -2.62
CA GLU A 313 1.32 12.93 -1.62
C GLU A 313 1.71 14.36 -2.06
N CYS A 314 0.78 15.09 -2.68
CA CYS A 314 1.00 16.47 -3.14
C CYS A 314 0.98 17.43 -1.95
N ARG A 315 2.05 18.20 -1.73
CA ARG A 315 2.21 19.03 -0.54
C ARG A 315 2.76 20.41 -0.86
N ILE A 316 2.36 21.38 -0.05
CA ILE A 316 2.95 22.72 -0.01
C ILE A 316 3.35 23.02 1.43
N TRP A 317 4.59 23.42 1.62
CA TRP A 317 5.15 23.90 2.87
C TRP A 317 5.56 25.36 2.74
N ASN A 318 5.40 26.15 3.80
CA ASN A 318 5.84 27.55 3.86
C ASN A 318 7.25 27.71 4.48
N VAL A 319 8.02 26.62 4.49
CA VAL A 319 9.41 26.53 4.96
C VAL A 319 10.26 25.85 3.90
N VAL A 320 11.58 26.06 3.94
CA VAL A 320 12.54 25.22 3.21
C VAL A 320 12.81 23.96 4.02
N ARG A 321 12.35 22.81 3.54
CA ARG A 321 12.65 21.50 4.14
C ARG A 321 14.09 21.08 3.83
N THR A 322 14.70 20.35 4.76
CA THR A 322 16.05 19.80 4.55
C THR A 322 16.04 18.57 3.64
N GLU A 323 17.20 18.18 3.14
CA GLU A 323 17.33 16.96 2.31
C GLU A 323 16.90 15.71 3.08
N GLU A 324 17.27 15.62 4.36
CA GLU A 324 16.90 14.49 5.23
C GLU A 324 15.39 14.43 5.47
N GLU A 325 14.76 15.58 5.67
CA GLU A 325 13.31 15.68 5.85
C GLU A 325 12.54 15.23 4.59
N ILE A 326 13.03 15.63 3.42
CA ILE A 326 12.50 15.28 2.10
C ILE A 326 12.69 13.78 1.83
N ALA A 327 13.90 13.26 2.04
CA ALA A 327 14.23 11.85 1.80
C ALA A 327 13.55 10.88 2.78
N GLY A 328 13.36 11.29 4.03
CA GLY A 328 12.81 10.42 5.08
C GLY A 328 11.31 10.17 4.99
N ASN A 329 10.54 11.09 4.37
CA ASN A 329 9.07 11.08 4.44
C ASN A 329 8.35 11.29 3.08
N PRO A 330 8.72 10.60 1.99
CA PRO A 330 8.09 10.80 0.68
C PRO A 330 6.67 10.22 0.59
N TYR A 331 6.32 9.24 1.44
CA TYR A 331 5.04 8.51 1.36
C TYR A 331 3.99 8.92 2.38
N GLU A 332 4.38 9.62 3.45
CA GLU A 332 3.45 10.13 4.46
C GLU A 332 4.17 11.17 5.32
N VAL A 333 3.43 12.19 5.78
CA VAL A 333 3.82 13.10 6.87
C VAL A 333 2.64 13.30 7.81
N ASP A 334 2.90 13.74 9.04
CA ASP A 334 1.83 14.19 9.95
C ASP A 334 1.17 15.45 9.34
N PRO A 335 -0.14 15.45 9.06
CA PRO A 335 -0.84 16.62 8.51
C PRO A 335 -0.78 17.88 9.39
N LYS A 336 -0.39 17.74 10.67
CA LYS A 336 -0.21 18.84 11.62
C LYS A 336 1.24 19.32 11.71
N SER A 337 2.14 18.80 10.88
CA SER A 337 3.54 19.20 10.88
C SER A 337 3.68 20.71 10.70
N THR A 338 4.52 21.33 11.53
CA THR A 338 4.81 22.76 11.44
C THR A 338 5.30 23.12 10.05
N GLY A 339 4.66 24.13 9.46
CA GLY A 339 4.99 24.66 8.14
C GLY A 339 4.31 23.96 6.97
N LEU A 340 3.57 22.86 7.20
CA LEU A 340 2.72 22.25 6.16
C LEU A 340 1.44 23.07 6.00
N VAL A 341 1.20 23.62 4.81
CA VAL A 341 0.09 24.55 4.55
C VAL A 341 -0.95 24.03 3.57
N ALA A 342 -0.62 23.00 2.78
CA ALA A 342 -1.58 22.21 2.03
C ALA A 342 -1.07 20.78 1.84
N TYR A 343 -1.96 19.80 1.95
CA TYR A 343 -1.59 18.39 1.82
C TYR A 343 -2.73 17.56 1.23
N TRP A 344 -2.53 17.12 0.00
CA TRP A 344 -3.44 16.27 -0.74
C TRP A 344 -2.80 14.91 -0.95
N LYS A 345 -3.30 13.89 -0.24
CA LYS A 345 -2.78 12.52 -0.35
C LYS A 345 -3.07 11.90 -1.72
N CYS A 346 -4.13 12.34 -2.38
CA CYS A 346 -4.63 11.79 -3.64
C CYS A 346 -4.86 10.28 -3.56
N ASN A 347 -5.51 9.82 -2.49
CA ASN A 347 -5.74 8.40 -2.18
C ASN A 347 -7.18 8.09 -1.75
N GLU A 348 -8.14 8.94 -2.14
CA GLU A 348 -9.56 8.82 -1.74
C GLU A 348 -10.22 7.55 -2.32
N GLY A 349 -9.77 7.10 -3.49
CA GLY A 349 -10.24 5.87 -4.13
C GLY A 349 -11.63 5.94 -4.77
N ALA A 350 -12.35 7.05 -4.59
CA ALA A 350 -13.60 7.35 -5.26
C ALA A 350 -13.89 8.86 -5.24
N GLY A 351 -14.77 9.31 -6.14
CA GLY A 351 -15.20 10.71 -6.22
C GLY A 351 -14.22 11.63 -6.94
N ASN A 352 -14.57 12.92 -6.98
CA ASN A 352 -13.89 13.96 -7.76
C ASN A 352 -13.31 15.10 -6.93
N THR A 353 -13.26 14.91 -5.61
CA THR A 353 -12.70 15.88 -4.66
C THR A 353 -11.55 15.21 -3.95
N VAL A 354 -10.40 15.88 -3.92
CA VAL A 354 -9.22 15.45 -3.15
C VAL A 354 -9.09 16.35 -1.93
N GLN A 355 -9.06 15.75 -0.75
CA GLN A 355 -9.13 16.46 0.51
C GLN A 355 -7.78 17.08 0.87
N ASP A 356 -7.82 18.31 1.41
CA ASP A 356 -6.70 18.91 2.12
C ASP A 356 -6.67 18.44 3.58
N TYR A 357 -5.62 17.69 3.93
CA TYR A 357 -5.45 17.08 5.25
C TYR A 357 -4.91 18.05 6.32
N THR A 358 -4.48 19.25 5.95
CA THR A 358 -3.92 20.24 6.91
C THR A 358 -4.98 20.90 7.78
N GLY A 359 -6.26 20.73 7.45
CA GLY A 359 -7.37 21.42 8.11
C GLY A 359 -7.61 22.83 7.59
N ASN A 360 -6.85 23.31 6.59
CA ASN A 360 -7.09 24.59 5.93
C ASN A 360 -8.28 24.58 4.96
N GLY A 361 -8.80 23.39 4.63
CA GLY A 361 -10.00 23.22 3.81
C GLY A 361 -9.78 23.51 2.32
N ASN A 362 -8.53 23.58 1.87
CA ASN A 362 -8.17 23.90 0.49
C ASN A 362 -8.30 22.67 -0.43
N ASN A 363 -9.48 22.06 -0.44
CA ASN A 363 -9.74 20.84 -1.22
C ASN A 363 -9.60 21.11 -2.73
N LEU A 364 -9.08 20.13 -3.45
CA LEU A 364 -8.99 20.13 -4.90
C LEU A 364 -10.23 19.47 -5.52
N THR A 365 -10.61 19.90 -6.72
CA THR A 365 -11.68 19.29 -7.51
C THR A 365 -11.18 18.92 -8.90
N ALA A 366 -11.69 17.81 -9.46
CA ALA A 366 -11.39 17.38 -10.83
C ALA A 366 -11.88 18.36 -11.90
N LYS A 367 -11.43 18.17 -13.15
CA LYS A 367 -12.00 18.85 -14.33
C LYS A 367 -13.51 18.61 -14.40
N ALA A 368 -14.28 19.68 -14.62
CA ALA A 368 -15.73 19.57 -14.73
C ALA A 368 -16.13 18.56 -15.83
N GLY A 369 -17.02 17.63 -15.48
CA GLY A 369 -17.49 16.59 -16.40
C GLY A 369 -16.52 15.43 -16.65
N LYS A 370 -15.41 15.32 -15.88
CA LYS A 370 -14.48 14.20 -15.99
C LYS A 370 -14.12 13.64 -14.63
N ASP A 371 -14.45 12.38 -14.41
CA ASP A 371 -14.18 11.71 -13.14
C ASP A 371 -12.68 11.42 -12.95
N ILE A 372 -12.22 11.46 -11.71
CA ILE A 372 -10.87 11.00 -11.36
C ILE A 372 -10.83 9.49 -11.54
N LYS A 373 -9.81 9.01 -12.28
CA LYS A 373 -9.50 7.60 -12.31
C LYS A 373 -8.67 7.25 -11.08
N TRP A 374 -9.15 6.31 -10.28
CA TRP A 374 -8.44 5.82 -9.10
C TRP A 374 -7.72 4.51 -9.44
N THR A 375 -6.39 4.51 -9.31
CA THR A 375 -5.54 3.36 -9.67
C THR A 375 -5.06 2.65 -8.41
N PRO A 376 -5.36 1.35 -8.22
CA PRO A 376 -4.81 0.56 -7.13
C PRO A 376 -3.29 0.44 -7.24
N VAL A 377 -2.58 0.62 -6.13
CA VAL A 377 -1.13 0.53 -6.04
C VAL A 377 -0.70 -0.15 -4.74
N SER A 378 0.60 -0.37 -4.57
CA SER A 378 1.20 -0.77 -3.29
C SER A 378 2.51 -0.01 -3.13
N LEU A 379 2.47 1.12 -2.43
CA LEU A 379 3.65 1.98 -2.20
C LEU A 379 4.16 1.88 -0.75
N PRO A 380 5.49 1.91 -0.50
CA PRO A 380 6.57 2.01 -1.47
C PRO A 380 6.57 0.85 -2.48
N ALA A 381 6.86 1.14 -3.74
CA ALA A 381 6.93 0.11 -4.77
C ALA A 381 8.05 -0.87 -4.38
N LYS A 382 7.77 -2.18 -4.45
CA LYS A 382 8.80 -3.20 -4.22
C LYS A 382 9.89 -3.01 -5.27
N LYS A 383 11.15 -2.95 -4.83
CA LYS A 383 12.32 -2.87 -5.72
C LYS A 383 12.54 -4.14 -6.52
#